data_AF-A0A832UPY6-F1
#
_entry.id   AF-A0A832UPY6-F1
#
_cell.length_a   1.000
_cell.length_b   1.000
_cell.length_c   1.000
_cell.angle_alpha   90.00
_cell.angle_beta   90.00
_cell.angle_gamma   90.00
#
_symmetry.space_group_name_H-M   'P 1'
#
loop_
_entity.id
_entity.type
_entity.pdbx_description
1 polymer ?
#
loop_
_entity_poly.entity_id
_entity_poly.type
_entity_poly.pdbx_seq_one_letter_code
_entity_poly.pdbx_strand_id
1 'polypeptide(L)'
;MAKARKKSSKTRRTKKSSKKSLKIDFISMSKLKGDTIDEKIDVILEKVKLGHVVILDEALSPDEEAHLVTETMEGINEEYSGI
;
A
#
# COMPACT_ATOMS: atom_id res chain seq x y z
N MET A 1 4.21 59.24 23.53
CA MET A 1 2.91 58.73 23.04
C MET A 1 3.15 57.82 21.86
N ALA A 2 2.78 56.53 21.97
CA ALA A 2 3.05 55.49 20.98
C ALA A 2 1.77 55.16 20.18
N LYS A 3 1.90 54.92 18.88
CA LYS A 3 0.95 54.09 18.10
C LYS A 3 1.65 53.53 16.85
N ALA A 4 2.35 52.40 17.04
CA ALA A 4 2.80 51.56 15.94
C ALA A 4 1.62 50.69 15.47
N ARG A 5 1.25 50.83 14.19
CA ARG A 5 0.22 50.01 13.52
C ARG A 5 0.72 48.56 13.43
N LYS A 6 0.06 47.64 14.16
CA LYS A 6 0.18 46.19 13.95
C LYS A 6 -0.23 45.85 12.51
N LYS A 7 0.72 45.55 11.63
CA LYS A 7 0.44 44.83 10.38
C LYS A 7 0.22 43.36 10.76
N SER A 8 -1.04 42.92 10.70
CA SER A 8 -1.40 41.51 10.85
C SER A 8 -0.74 40.71 9.74
N SER A 9 0.32 39.97 10.05
CA SER A 9 0.90 38.95 9.18
C SER A 9 -0.12 37.83 9.01
N LYS A 10 -0.92 37.90 7.95
CA LYS A 10 -1.82 36.82 7.56
C LYS A 10 -0.98 35.69 6.98
N THR A 11 -0.50 34.80 7.86
CA THR A 11 0.16 33.56 7.47
C THR A 11 -0.80 32.79 6.56
N ARG A 12 -0.51 32.79 5.25
CA ARG A 12 -1.16 31.90 4.29
C ARG A 12 -0.79 30.48 4.73
N ARG A 13 -1.70 29.79 5.42
CA ARG A 13 -1.64 28.33 5.56
C ARG A 13 -1.76 27.76 4.16
N THR A 14 -0.64 27.43 3.54
CA THR A 14 -0.64 26.61 2.33
C THR A 14 -1.18 25.26 2.76
N LYS A 15 -2.40 24.94 2.30
CA LYS A 15 -3.00 23.62 2.49
C LYS A 15 -2.07 22.65 1.77
N LYS A 16 -1.22 21.91 2.50
CA LYS A 16 -0.36 20.86 1.96
C LYS A 16 -1.32 19.84 1.35
N SER A 17 -1.50 19.86 0.03
CA SER A 17 -2.23 18.81 -0.65
C SER A 17 -1.45 17.53 -0.38
N SER A 18 -2.10 16.59 0.28
CA SER A 18 -1.57 15.26 0.53
C SER A 18 -1.48 14.55 -0.82
N LYS A 19 -0.40 14.80 -1.57
CA LYS A 19 -0.04 13.95 -2.70
C LYS A 19 0.21 12.57 -2.11
N LYS A 20 -0.74 11.64 -2.31
CA LYS A 20 -0.59 10.23 -1.94
C LYS A 20 0.52 9.69 -2.85
N SER A 21 1.68 9.38 -2.28
CA SER A 21 2.78 8.77 -3.03
C SER A 21 2.42 7.32 -3.30
N LEU A 22 2.43 6.91 -4.56
CA LEU A 22 2.35 5.50 -4.93
C LEU A 22 3.66 4.82 -4.55
N LYS A 23 3.57 3.68 -3.85
CA LYS A 23 4.73 2.82 -3.57
C LYS A 23 4.64 1.59 -4.45
N ILE A 24 5.78 1.18 -4.99
CA ILE A 24 5.91 0.01 -5.85
C ILE A 24 6.94 -0.90 -5.19
N ASP A 25 6.56 -2.15 -4.95
CA ASP A 25 7.45 -3.19 -4.45
C ASP A 25 7.69 -4.22 -5.55
N PHE A 26 8.97 -4.55 -5.76
CA PHE A 26 9.39 -5.61 -6.66
C PHE A 26 9.78 -6.83 -5.83
N ILE A 27 9.07 -7.93 -6.01
CA ILE A 27 9.31 -9.19 -5.31
C ILE A 27 9.87 -10.17 -6.32
N SER A 28 11.00 -10.78 -5.97
CA SER A 28 11.58 -11.83 -6.79
C SER A 28 11.11 -13.19 -6.28
N MET A 29 10.40 -13.95 -7.11
CA MET A 29 9.92 -15.30 -6.78
C MET A 29 11.09 -16.24 -6.48
N SER A 30 12.25 -16.01 -7.08
CA SER A 30 13.46 -16.76 -6.76
C SER A 30 13.96 -16.54 -5.32
N LYS A 31 13.61 -15.43 -4.67
CA LYS A 31 13.92 -15.21 -3.23
C LYS A 31 12.97 -15.96 -2.30
N LEU A 32 11.80 -16.32 -2.80
CA LEU A 32 10.78 -17.10 -2.09
C LEU A 32 10.87 -18.60 -2.46
N LYS A 33 11.95 -19.02 -3.13
CA LYS A 33 12.19 -20.43 -3.45
C LYS A 33 12.49 -21.18 -2.15
N GLY A 34 11.57 -22.05 -1.77
CA GLY A 34 11.65 -22.83 -0.53
C GLY A 34 10.50 -22.51 0.43
N ASP A 35 9.85 -21.38 0.24
CA ASP A 35 8.66 -21.00 0.99
C ASP A 35 7.46 -21.82 0.53
N THR A 36 6.56 -22.10 1.46
CA THR A 36 5.25 -22.70 1.19
C THR A 36 4.38 -21.74 0.37
N ILE A 37 3.29 -22.25 -0.22
CA ILE A 37 2.35 -21.41 -0.97
C ILE A 37 1.78 -20.33 -0.06
N ASP A 38 1.37 -20.69 1.16
CA ASP A 38 0.81 -19.77 2.16
C ASP A 38 1.79 -18.61 2.47
N GLU A 39 3.06 -18.93 2.77
CA GLU A 39 4.08 -17.93 3.09
C GLU A 39 4.33 -16.95 1.93
N LYS A 40 4.30 -17.43 0.69
CA LYS A 40 4.42 -16.56 -0.49
C LYS A 40 3.23 -15.61 -0.62
N ILE A 41 2.02 -16.13 -0.44
CA ILE A 41 0.79 -15.36 -0.56
C ILE A 41 0.71 -14.31 0.55
N ASP A 42 1.10 -14.66 1.77
CA ASP A 42 1.17 -13.73 2.90
C ASP A 42 2.03 -12.51 2.62
N VAL A 43 3.23 -12.72 2.04
CA VAL A 43 4.13 -11.62 1.67
C VAL A 43 3.46 -10.67 0.67
N ILE A 44 2.77 -11.20 -0.34
CA ILE A 44 2.08 -10.39 -1.36
C ILE A 44 0.92 -9.62 -0.72
N LEU A 45 0.06 -10.30 0.03
CA LEU A 45 -1.12 -9.71 0.66
C LEU A 45 -0.74 -8.64 1.68
N GLU A 46 0.34 -8.81 2.43
CA GLU A 46 0.85 -7.80 3.36
C GLU A 46 1.15 -6.48 2.62
N LYS A 47 1.86 -6.53 1.49
CA LYS A 47 2.20 -5.32 0.71
C LYS A 47 0.97 -4.67 0.08
N VAL A 48 0.06 -5.48 -0.45
CA VAL A 48 -1.20 -4.98 -1.05
C VAL A 48 -2.07 -4.30 0.02
N LYS A 49 -2.17 -4.89 1.22
CA LYS A 49 -2.89 -4.29 2.36
C LYS A 49 -2.29 -2.94 2.81
N LEU A 50 -0.98 -2.75 2.63
CA LEU A 50 -0.31 -1.45 2.86
C LEU A 50 -0.56 -0.43 1.73
N GLY A 51 -1.28 -0.80 0.67
CA GLY A 51 -1.57 0.03 -0.50
C GLY A 51 -0.39 0.16 -1.45
N HIS A 52 0.52 -0.82 -1.46
CA HIS A 52 1.64 -0.87 -2.40
C HIS A 52 1.22 -1.61 -3.68
N VAL A 53 1.75 -1.18 -4.82
CA VAL A 53 1.67 -1.93 -6.08
C VAL A 53 2.77 -2.97 -6.07
N VAL A 54 2.41 -4.25 -6.11
CA VAL A 54 3.36 -5.35 -6.13
C VAL A 54 3.61 -5.80 -7.56
N ILE A 55 4.88 -5.97 -7.93
CA ILE A 55 5.31 -6.54 -9.19
C ILE A 55 6.13 -7.79 -8.89
N LEU A 56 5.71 -8.92 -9.48
CA LEU A 56 6.44 -10.18 -9.44
C LEU A 56 7.30 -10.31 -10.71
N ASP A 57 8.52 -10.81 -10.57
CA ASP A 57 9.43 -11.07 -11.70
C ASP A 57 9.09 -12.35 -12.49
N GLU A 58 8.41 -13.29 -11.84
CA GLU A 58 7.85 -14.51 -12.42
C GLU A 58 6.34 -14.57 -12.12
N ALA A 59 5.56 -15.21 -13.00
CA ALA A 59 4.13 -15.40 -12.77
C ALA A 59 3.90 -16.43 -11.66
N LEU A 60 2.77 -16.29 -10.94
CA LEU A 60 2.30 -17.32 -10.02
C LEU A 60 1.92 -18.58 -10.82
N SER A 61 2.17 -19.74 -10.25
CA SER A 61 1.59 -20.99 -10.76
C SER A 61 0.07 -20.99 -10.58
N PRO A 62 -0.68 -21.82 -11.32
CA PRO A 62 -2.14 -21.88 -11.18
C PRO A 62 -2.61 -22.18 -9.75
N ASP A 63 -1.89 -23.02 -9.02
CA ASP A 63 -2.21 -23.36 -7.62
C ASP A 63 -1.96 -22.17 -6.68
N GLU A 64 -0.86 -21.45 -6.86
CA GLU A 64 -0.54 -20.24 -6.09
C GLU A 64 -1.54 -19.11 -6.38
N GLU A 65 -1.92 -18.93 -7.66
CA GLU A 65 -2.92 -17.93 -8.05
C GLU A 65 -4.30 -18.26 -7.46
N ALA A 66 -4.73 -19.52 -7.53
CA ALA A 66 -5.98 -19.97 -6.93
C ALA A 66 -5.99 -19.74 -5.41
N HIS A 67 -4.87 -20.00 -4.74
CA HIS A 67 -4.73 -19.76 -3.31
C HIS A 67 -4.76 -18.27 -2.97
N LEU A 68 -4.06 -17.42 -3.73
CA LEU A 68 -4.12 -15.96 -3.58
C LEU A 68 -5.55 -15.43 -3.68
N VAL A 69 -6.32 -15.90 -4.67
CA VAL A 69 -7.72 -15.50 -4.85
C VAL A 69 -8.56 -15.95 -3.65
N THR A 70 -8.36 -17.18 -3.18
CA THR A 70 -9.08 -17.74 -2.04
C THR A 70 -8.83 -16.92 -0.78
N GLU A 71 -7.55 -16.76 -0.39
CA GLU A 71 -7.15 -15.98 0.79
C GLU A 71 -7.62 -14.53 0.72
N THR A 72 -7.62 -13.93 -0.48
CA THR A 72 -8.16 -12.59 -0.68
C THR A 72 -9.66 -12.54 -0.37
N MET A 73 -10.43 -13.48 -0.91
CA MET A 73 -11.89 -13.52 -0.69
C MET A 73 -12.25 -13.79 0.77
N GLU A 74 -11.51 -14.67 1.44
CA GLU A 74 -11.69 -14.96 2.86
C GLU A 74 -11.29 -13.78 3.76
N GLY A 75 -10.30 -12.99 3.33
CA GLY A 75 -9.85 -11.79 4.05
C GLY A 75 -10.75 -10.56 3.93
N ILE A 76 -11.75 -10.56 3.04
CA ILE A 76 -12.70 -9.45 2.87
C ILE A 76 -13.78 -9.51 3.97
N ASN A 77 -13.95 -8.40 4.68
CA ASN A 77 -14.97 -8.25 5.73
C ASN A 77 -15.78 -6.94 5.53
N GLU A 78 -16.73 -6.65 6.43
CA GLU A 78 -17.60 -5.46 6.35
C GLU A 78 -16.83 -4.13 6.39
N GLU A 79 -15.58 -4.12 6.87
CA GLU A 79 -14.72 -2.95 6.95
C GLU A 79 -13.89 -2.75 5.68
N TYR A 80 -13.90 -3.71 4.75
CA TYR A 80 -13.16 -3.62 3.50
C TYR A 80 -13.75 -2.53 2.59
N SER A 81 -13.02 -1.42 2.42
CA SER A 81 -13.48 -0.28 1.62
C SER A 81 -13.27 -0.42 0.11
N GLY A 82 -12.66 -1.52 -0.36
CA GLY A 82 -12.10 -1.58 -1.70
C GLY A 82 -10.86 -0.71 -1.89
N ILE A 83 -10.27 -0.80 -3.09
CA ILE A 83 -9.12 -0.01 -3.56
C ILE A 83 -9.54 1.27 -4.28
#